data_AF-A0A3C0E757-F1
#
_entry.id   AF-A0A3C0E757-F1
#
_cell.length_a   1.000
_cell.length_b   1.000
_cell.length_c   1.000
_cell.angle_alpha   90.00
_cell.angle_beta   90.00
_cell.angle_gamma   90.00
#
_symmetry.space_group_name_H-M   'P 1'
#
loop_
_entity.id
_entity.type
_entity.pdbx_description
1 polymer ?
#
loop_
_entity_poly.entity_id
_entity_poly.type
_entity_poly.pdbx_seq_one_letter_code
_entity_poly.pdbx_strand_id
1 'polypeptide(L)'
;MIIDDYEKVKGIDLTINPTLHQRNWTYYYQQYITAFSCLLDVSRSCNYQTNFRYMAFLFLMRHSLELLLKNQLEQNQTGPIKSISMSHNLLQLADLAGEDKMVFERDFNVLKCDSEGDCFRYLTDNNNVQYFTGTIDSFDTCQNFILYNNLHSPGALVKIPPLDDNKSIRNELIFHSNEVRTLGIITTHYDATIFDLFLHIHSNKVSANDIYLPLLFLIRHSVELKIKFALMNIGNELSDKSVITSCHSLNKLWNVFTSHIMPAIQNITDQELKNESLGKCFQAESLKELMAVLDANSFCFRFPVDRKGHLSSFKPTKHILEEVKDLYLKADSFLCFAVDVLFEGGYLTIGDDIIHDLME
;
A
#
# COMPACT_ATOMS: atom_id res chain seq x y z
N MET A 1 -5.68 -8.17 16.14
CA MET A 1 -6.59 -7.94 15.00
C MET A 1 -6.51 -9.06 13.96
N ILE A 2 -5.33 -9.62 13.63
CA ILE A 2 -5.18 -10.53 12.48
C ILE A 2 -5.66 -11.98 12.70
N ILE A 3 -5.70 -12.50 13.93
CA ILE A 3 -6.10 -13.91 14.17
C ILE A 3 -7.57 -14.16 13.78
N ASP A 4 -8.50 -13.27 14.15
CA ASP A 4 -9.92 -13.41 13.82
C ASP A 4 -10.21 -13.16 12.33
N ASP A 5 -9.40 -12.33 11.67
CA ASP A 5 -9.53 -12.04 10.25
C ASP A 5 -8.91 -13.12 9.35
N TYR A 6 -7.93 -13.88 9.86
CA TYR A 6 -7.33 -15.03 9.18
C TYR A 6 -8.39 -16.09 8.83
N GLU A 7 -9.24 -16.45 9.79
CA GLU A 7 -10.27 -17.47 9.57
C GLU A 7 -11.33 -17.00 8.57
N LYS A 8 -11.58 -15.68 8.46
CA LYS A 8 -12.54 -15.12 7.48
C LYS A 8 -12.06 -15.21 6.03
N VAL A 9 -10.75 -15.29 5.82
CA VAL A 9 -10.14 -15.39 4.48
C VAL A 9 -9.57 -16.78 4.20
N LYS A 10 -9.93 -17.77 5.01
CA LYS A 10 -9.52 -19.16 4.84
C LYS A 10 -10.34 -19.82 3.72
N GLY A 11 -9.66 -20.54 2.83
CA GLY A 11 -10.31 -21.24 1.71
C GLY A 11 -10.80 -20.32 0.57
N ILE A 12 -10.36 -19.06 0.55
CA ILE A 12 -10.55 -18.17 -0.60
C ILE A 12 -9.78 -18.69 -1.81
N ASP A 13 -10.43 -18.71 -2.98
CA ASP A 13 -9.75 -18.95 -4.26
C ASP A 13 -9.06 -17.66 -4.72
N LEU A 14 -7.73 -17.67 -4.70
CA LEU A 14 -6.91 -16.55 -5.17
C LEU A 14 -6.14 -16.93 -6.44
N THR A 15 -6.57 -17.98 -7.14
CA THR A 15 -5.97 -18.35 -8.40
C THR A 15 -6.22 -17.28 -9.44
N ILE A 16 -5.16 -16.89 -10.14
CA ILE A 16 -5.24 -16.01 -11.29
C ILE A 16 -4.94 -16.80 -12.56
N ASN A 17 -5.38 -16.28 -13.69
CA ASN A 17 -5.02 -16.79 -15.00
C ASN A 17 -3.88 -15.94 -15.58
N PRO A 18 -2.62 -16.43 -15.56
CA PRO A 18 -1.49 -15.65 -16.05
C PRO A 18 -1.59 -15.26 -17.52
N THR A 19 -2.36 -15.99 -18.32
CA THR A 19 -2.53 -15.67 -19.75
C THR A 19 -3.37 -14.41 -19.97
N LEU A 20 -4.12 -13.96 -18.96
CA LEU A 20 -4.90 -12.72 -19.01
C LEU A 20 -4.08 -11.48 -18.62
N HIS A 21 -2.87 -11.66 -18.08
CA HIS A 21 -2.03 -10.53 -17.70
C HIS A 21 -1.61 -9.72 -18.93
N GLN A 22 -1.82 -8.40 -18.87
CA GLN A 22 -1.37 -7.47 -19.90
C GLN A 22 -0.44 -6.41 -19.29
N ARG A 23 0.51 -5.94 -20.10
CA ARG A 23 1.51 -4.92 -19.74
C ARG A 23 1.22 -3.62 -20.49
N ASN A 24 0.03 -3.08 -20.26
CA ASN A 24 -0.41 -1.79 -20.82
C ASN A 24 -1.15 -0.98 -19.75
N TRP A 25 -1.32 0.32 -20.00
CA TRP A 25 -1.90 1.24 -19.02
C TRP A 25 -3.37 0.95 -18.75
N THR A 26 -4.15 0.59 -19.77
CA THR A 26 -5.57 0.24 -19.61
C THR A 26 -5.74 -0.89 -18.60
N TYR A 27 -4.97 -1.98 -18.71
CA TYR A 27 -5.04 -3.12 -17.81
C TYR A 27 -4.67 -2.75 -16.37
N TYR A 28 -3.60 -1.98 -16.17
CA TYR A 28 -3.20 -1.52 -14.84
C TYR A 28 -4.25 -0.57 -14.25
N TYR A 29 -4.75 0.37 -15.04
CA TYR A 29 -5.83 1.28 -14.62
C TYR A 29 -7.06 0.49 -14.16
N GLN A 30 -7.52 -0.48 -14.97
CA GLN A 30 -8.66 -1.34 -14.64
C GLN A 30 -8.48 -2.07 -13.31
N GLN A 31 -7.28 -2.55 -13.01
CA GLN A 31 -7.01 -3.22 -11.74
C GLN A 31 -7.14 -2.29 -10.54
N TYR A 32 -6.52 -1.12 -10.63
CA TYR A 32 -6.52 -0.16 -9.52
C TYR A 32 -7.88 0.50 -9.31
N ILE A 33 -8.59 0.85 -10.40
CA ILE A 33 -9.94 1.43 -10.30
C ILE A 33 -10.94 0.42 -9.73
N THR A 34 -10.81 -0.87 -10.08
CA THR A 34 -11.65 -1.94 -9.53
C THR A 34 -11.42 -2.10 -8.03
N ALA A 35 -10.14 -2.11 -7.60
CA ALA A 35 -9.80 -2.15 -6.18
C ALA A 35 -10.33 -0.91 -5.43
N PHE A 36 -10.20 0.28 -6.01
CA PHE A 36 -10.75 1.50 -5.41
C PHE A 36 -12.28 1.46 -5.34
N SER A 37 -12.97 0.95 -6.38
CA SER A 37 -14.42 0.79 -6.37
C SER A 37 -14.89 -0.13 -5.25
N CYS A 38 -14.15 -1.21 -4.95
CA CYS A 38 -14.44 -2.07 -3.79
C CYS A 38 -14.40 -1.28 -2.48
N LEU A 39 -13.43 -0.36 -2.32
CA LEU A 39 -13.36 0.46 -1.12
C LEU A 39 -14.48 1.51 -1.04
N LEU A 40 -14.88 2.08 -2.17
CA LEU A 40 -16.08 2.95 -2.19
C LEU A 40 -17.34 2.18 -1.77
N ASP A 41 -17.48 0.90 -2.14
CA ASP A 41 -18.59 0.06 -1.68
C ASP A 41 -18.59 -0.15 -0.17
N VAL A 42 -17.40 -0.23 0.45
CA VAL A 42 -17.28 -0.25 1.91
C VAL A 42 -17.77 1.07 2.51
N SER A 43 -17.35 2.21 1.94
CA SER A 43 -17.80 3.53 2.39
C SER A 43 -19.32 3.70 2.26
N ARG A 44 -19.94 3.15 1.21
CA ARG A 44 -21.41 3.18 1.04
C ARG A 44 -22.18 2.52 2.18
N SER A 45 -21.56 1.61 2.93
CA SER A 45 -22.17 1.00 4.11
C SER A 45 -22.36 1.99 5.28
N CYS A 46 -21.66 3.13 5.27
CA CYS A 46 -21.77 4.21 6.26
C CYS A 46 -21.56 3.78 7.72
N ASN A 47 -20.68 2.80 7.95
CA ASN A 47 -20.42 2.22 9.27
C ASN A 47 -19.08 2.68 9.89
N TYR A 48 -18.60 3.86 9.49
CA TYR A 48 -17.32 4.44 9.90
C TYR A 48 -16.14 3.50 9.62
N GLN A 49 -16.14 2.90 8.43
CA GLN A 49 -15.18 1.87 8.03
C GLN A 49 -13.99 2.43 7.22
N THR A 50 -14.07 3.66 6.74
CA THR A 50 -13.09 4.23 5.82
C THR A 50 -11.98 5.01 6.53
N ASN A 51 -12.25 5.64 7.67
CA ASN A 51 -11.26 6.45 8.41
C ASN A 51 -10.00 5.66 8.76
N PHE A 52 -10.11 4.48 9.37
CA PHE A 52 -8.95 3.66 9.79
C PHE A 52 -8.15 3.02 8.63
N ARG A 53 -8.48 3.36 7.39
CA ARG A 53 -7.81 2.89 6.17
C ARG A 53 -7.59 3.98 5.13
N TYR A 54 -7.79 5.25 5.50
CA TYR A 54 -7.85 6.34 4.52
C TYR A 54 -6.56 6.52 3.71
N MET A 55 -5.39 6.22 4.29
CA MET A 55 -4.10 6.29 3.59
C MET A 55 -4.07 5.40 2.35
N ALA A 56 -4.44 4.12 2.50
CA ALA A 56 -4.53 3.19 1.38
C ALA A 56 -5.70 3.50 0.44
N PHE A 57 -6.83 3.99 0.97
CA PHE A 57 -7.98 4.45 0.18
C PHE A 57 -7.60 5.58 -0.78
N LEU A 58 -7.00 6.66 -0.25
CA LEU A 58 -6.58 7.82 -1.05
C LEU A 58 -5.41 7.47 -1.97
N PHE A 59 -4.51 6.58 -1.57
CA PHE A 59 -3.48 6.04 -2.45
C PHE A 59 -4.09 5.36 -3.69
N LEU A 60 -5.06 4.46 -3.51
CA LEU A 60 -5.69 3.76 -4.64
C LEU A 60 -6.48 4.70 -5.54
N MET A 61 -7.18 5.69 -4.97
CA MET A 61 -7.86 6.74 -5.74
C MET A 61 -6.85 7.54 -6.58
N ARG A 62 -5.81 8.08 -5.95
CA ARG A 62 -4.76 8.87 -6.61
C ARG A 62 -4.08 8.08 -7.72
N HIS A 63 -3.68 6.85 -7.43
CA HIS A 63 -2.96 6.01 -8.38
C HIS A 63 -3.85 5.62 -9.56
N SER A 64 -5.14 5.38 -9.33
CA SER A 64 -6.12 5.17 -10.40
C SER A 64 -6.23 6.40 -11.32
N LEU A 65 -6.27 7.61 -10.74
CA LEU A 65 -6.28 8.87 -11.51
C LEU A 65 -4.99 9.05 -12.31
N GLU A 66 -3.84 8.75 -11.71
CA GLU A 66 -2.53 8.81 -12.38
C GLU A 66 -2.49 7.87 -13.60
N LEU A 67 -2.95 6.63 -13.44
CA LEU A 67 -3.00 5.64 -14.51
C LEU A 67 -3.98 6.04 -15.62
N LEU A 68 -5.12 6.63 -15.26
CA LEU A 68 -6.10 7.13 -16.23
C LEU A 68 -5.50 8.25 -17.10
N LEU A 69 -4.88 9.26 -16.48
CA LEU A 69 -4.21 10.35 -17.19
C LEU A 69 -3.09 9.82 -18.10
N LYS A 70 -2.22 8.93 -17.58
CA LYS A 70 -1.14 8.33 -18.37
C LYS A 70 -1.68 7.52 -19.55
N ASN A 71 -2.78 6.79 -19.36
CA ASN A 71 -3.44 6.06 -20.44
C ASN A 71 -3.98 7.00 -21.52
N GLN A 72 -4.64 8.11 -21.16
CA GLN A 72 -5.12 9.10 -22.13
C GLN A 72 -3.97 9.73 -22.92
N LEU A 73 -2.90 10.10 -22.22
CA LEU A 73 -1.71 10.69 -22.82
C LEU A 73 -1.04 9.74 -23.83
N GLU A 74 -0.95 8.45 -23.51
CA GLU A 74 -0.40 7.46 -24.44
C GLU A 74 -1.28 7.28 -25.68
N GLN A 75 -2.62 7.32 -25.53
CA GLN A 75 -3.55 7.19 -26.66
C GLN A 75 -3.53 8.41 -27.60
N ASN A 76 -3.26 9.59 -27.04
CA ASN A 76 -3.33 10.86 -27.77
C ASN A 76 -2.00 11.31 -28.41
N GLN A 77 -0.87 10.66 -28.10
CA GLN A 77 0.45 11.06 -28.61
C GLN A 77 1.15 9.94 -29.39
N THR A 78 1.58 10.22 -30.61
CA THR A 78 2.41 9.31 -31.41
C THR A 78 3.88 9.38 -30.99
N GLY A 79 4.29 8.59 -30.00
CA GLY A 79 5.70 8.38 -29.67
C GLY A 79 5.93 7.93 -28.21
N PRO A 80 7.06 7.27 -27.90
CA PRO A 80 7.36 6.82 -26.55
C PRO A 80 7.79 8.02 -25.70
N ILE A 81 6.88 8.54 -24.88
CA ILE A 81 7.22 9.70 -24.04
C ILE A 81 7.73 9.21 -22.70
N LYS A 82 9.04 8.97 -22.68
CA LYS A 82 9.83 8.69 -21.48
C LYS A 82 9.60 9.70 -20.34
N SER A 83 9.16 10.94 -20.64
CA SER A 83 8.81 11.92 -19.59
C SER A 83 7.43 11.68 -18.97
N ILE A 84 6.43 11.17 -19.71
CA ILE A 84 5.08 10.91 -19.20
C ILE A 84 5.07 9.71 -18.27
N SER A 85 5.81 8.64 -18.60
CA SER A 85 5.91 7.47 -17.73
C SER A 85 6.56 7.77 -16.38
N MET A 86 7.41 8.80 -16.32
CA MET A 86 8.25 9.13 -15.16
C MET A 86 7.64 10.17 -14.22
N SER A 87 6.75 11.03 -14.70
CA SER A 87 6.09 12.00 -13.81
C SER A 87 5.02 11.29 -12.98
N HIS A 88 5.01 11.49 -11.66
CA HIS A 88 3.91 11.11 -10.79
C HIS A 88 3.03 12.30 -10.41
N ASN A 89 3.45 13.53 -10.74
CA ASN A 89 2.74 14.76 -10.43
C ASN A 89 1.45 14.87 -11.28
N LEU A 90 0.29 14.82 -10.62
CA LEU A 90 -1.00 14.84 -11.30
C LEU A 90 -1.27 16.16 -12.00
N LEU A 91 -0.81 17.30 -11.48
CA LEU A 91 -0.99 18.59 -12.15
C LEU A 91 -0.22 18.67 -13.47
N GLN A 92 0.99 18.12 -13.53
CA GLN A 92 1.76 18.03 -14.77
C GLN A 92 1.07 17.10 -15.78
N LEU A 93 0.58 15.95 -15.32
CA LEU A 93 -0.13 15.00 -16.18
C LEU A 93 -1.45 15.58 -16.71
N ALA A 94 -2.20 16.29 -15.87
CA ALA A 94 -3.44 16.97 -16.22
C ALA A 94 -3.21 18.10 -17.25
N ASP A 95 -2.19 18.94 -17.03
CA ASP A 95 -1.79 19.99 -17.98
C ASP A 95 -1.43 19.41 -19.35
N LEU A 96 -0.65 18.32 -19.38
CA LEU A 96 -0.32 17.60 -20.62
C LEU A 96 -1.54 16.97 -21.28
N ALA A 97 -2.57 16.60 -20.51
CA ALA A 97 -3.82 16.04 -21.01
C ALA A 97 -4.79 17.12 -21.51
N GLY A 98 -4.45 18.41 -21.34
CA GLY A 98 -5.27 19.55 -21.76
C GLY A 98 -6.34 19.94 -20.74
N GLU A 99 -6.23 19.49 -19.49
CA GLU A 99 -7.13 19.85 -18.41
C GLU A 99 -6.84 21.27 -17.89
N ASP A 100 -7.88 21.98 -17.43
CA ASP A 100 -7.67 23.24 -16.71
C ASP A 100 -7.05 22.96 -15.34
N LYS A 101 -5.82 23.41 -15.15
CA LYS A 101 -5.04 23.15 -13.93
C LYS A 101 -5.73 23.64 -12.66
N MET A 102 -6.38 24.81 -12.68
CA MET A 102 -7.02 25.37 -11.49
C MET A 102 -8.28 24.57 -11.11
N VAL A 103 -9.07 24.18 -12.12
CA VAL A 103 -10.25 23.33 -11.92
C VAL A 103 -9.82 21.94 -11.42
N PHE A 104 -8.82 21.34 -12.06
CA PHE A 104 -8.30 20.03 -11.68
C PHE A 104 -7.74 20.01 -10.25
N GLU A 105 -6.94 21.02 -9.90
CA GLU A 105 -6.38 21.14 -8.55
C GLU A 105 -7.47 21.31 -7.49
N ARG A 106 -8.50 22.11 -7.79
CA ARG A 106 -9.67 22.27 -6.89
C ARG A 106 -10.42 20.95 -6.71
N ASP A 107 -10.72 20.26 -7.81
CA ASP A 107 -11.58 19.08 -7.80
C ASP A 107 -10.91 17.88 -7.12
N PHE A 108 -9.58 17.82 -7.18
CA PHE A 108 -8.75 16.75 -6.63
C PHE A 108 -7.83 17.19 -5.47
N ASN A 109 -8.15 18.29 -4.79
CA ASN A 109 -7.27 18.92 -3.80
C ASN A 109 -6.75 17.97 -2.71
N VAL A 110 -7.56 17.03 -2.22
CA VAL A 110 -7.16 16.07 -1.17
C VAL A 110 -6.12 15.08 -1.64
N LEU A 111 -5.92 14.92 -2.96
CA LEU A 111 -4.98 13.99 -3.57
C LEU A 111 -3.54 14.54 -3.68
N LYS A 112 -3.29 15.77 -3.18
CA LYS A 112 -1.97 16.42 -3.23
C LYS A 112 -1.38 16.35 -4.65
N CYS A 113 -2.10 16.93 -5.60
CA CYS A 113 -1.84 16.77 -7.05
C CYS A 113 -0.45 17.22 -7.50
N ASP A 114 0.22 18.06 -6.72
CA ASP A 114 1.57 18.54 -6.94
C ASP A 114 2.67 17.63 -6.36
N SER A 115 2.30 16.57 -5.63
CA SER A 115 3.21 15.61 -5.00
C SER A 115 3.42 14.34 -5.84
N GLU A 116 4.39 13.51 -5.43
CA GLU A 116 4.69 12.20 -6.03
C GLU A 116 3.85 11.05 -5.42
N GLY A 117 2.88 11.36 -4.54
CA GLY A 117 2.00 10.37 -3.90
C GLY A 117 2.65 9.52 -2.81
N ASP A 118 3.86 9.89 -2.41
CA ASP A 118 4.52 9.46 -1.18
C ASP A 118 3.73 9.84 0.09
N CYS A 119 2.97 10.94 0.05
CA CYS A 119 2.14 11.40 1.16
C CYS A 119 1.13 10.36 1.68
N PHE A 120 0.59 9.50 0.82
CA PHE A 120 -0.33 8.43 1.23
C PHE A 120 0.36 7.14 1.67
N ARG A 121 1.69 7.08 1.52
CA ARG A 121 2.50 5.89 1.80
C ARG A 121 3.34 6.04 3.07
N TYR A 122 3.67 7.25 3.47
CA TYR A 122 4.56 7.55 4.60
C TYR A 122 4.01 8.69 5.46
N LEU A 123 4.54 8.83 6.66
CA LEU A 123 4.10 9.83 7.64
C LEU A 123 4.63 11.25 7.32
N THR A 124 5.89 11.33 6.89
CA THR A 124 6.60 12.59 6.69
C THR A 124 7.33 12.63 5.36
N ASP A 125 7.59 13.84 4.88
CA ASP A 125 8.47 14.08 3.74
C ASP A 125 9.96 13.87 4.10
N ASN A 126 10.84 14.08 3.12
CA ASN A 126 12.29 13.97 3.28
C ASN A 126 12.88 15.00 4.28
N ASN A 127 12.13 16.02 4.66
CA ASN A 127 12.50 17.03 5.64
C ASN A 127 11.87 16.76 7.02
N ASN A 128 11.28 15.58 7.23
CA ASN A 128 10.55 15.18 8.44
C ASN A 128 9.31 16.03 8.73
N VAL A 129 8.69 16.64 7.72
CA VAL A 129 7.44 17.38 7.84
C VAL A 129 6.26 16.43 7.60
N GLN A 130 5.29 16.40 8.51
CA GLN A 130 4.07 15.60 8.35
C GLN A 130 3.28 16.04 7.11
N TYR A 131 2.82 15.07 6.30
CA TYR A 131 2.07 15.37 5.07
C TYR A 131 0.65 15.91 5.32
N PHE A 132 0.03 15.46 6.42
CA PHE A 132 -1.34 15.78 6.76
C PHE A 132 -1.46 16.19 8.21
N THR A 133 -2.23 17.25 8.45
CA THR A 133 -2.62 17.71 9.78
C THR A 133 -4.11 18.05 9.76
N GLY A 134 -4.81 17.75 10.85
CA GLY A 134 -6.23 18.04 11.02
C GLY A 134 -7.16 17.01 10.39
N THR A 135 -8.07 17.49 9.54
CA THR A 135 -9.18 16.71 8.98
C THR A 135 -9.19 16.84 7.47
N ILE A 136 -9.43 15.74 6.78
CA ILE A 136 -9.51 15.68 5.32
C ILE A 136 -10.97 15.38 4.96
N ASP A 137 -11.68 16.34 4.39
CA ASP A 137 -12.99 16.11 3.78
C ASP A 137 -12.79 15.65 2.34
N SER A 138 -13.04 14.37 2.07
CA SER A 138 -12.79 13.76 0.77
C SER A 138 -14.04 13.52 -0.07
N PHE A 139 -15.23 13.88 0.40
CA PHE A 139 -16.49 13.58 -0.29
C PHE A 139 -16.53 14.21 -1.69
N ASP A 140 -16.30 15.51 -1.80
CA ASP A 140 -16.39 16.23 -3.07
C ASP A 140 -15.33 15.72 -4.06
N THR A 141 -14.11 15.44 -3.59
CA THR A 141 -13.07 14.82 -4.44
C THR A 141 -13.44 13.42 -4.90
N CYS A 142 -14.03 12.58 -4.04
CA CYS A 142 -14.51 11.26 -4.46
C CYS A 142 -15.60 11.39 -5.52
N GLN A 143 -16.54 12.32 -5.33
CA GLN A 143 -17.61 12.58 -6.29
C GLN A 143 -17.06 13.09 -7.64
N ASN A 144 -16.12 14.03 -7.62
CA ASN A 144 -15.45 14.53 -8.82
C ASN A 144 -14.64 13.44 -9.52
N PHE A 145 -13.96 12.58 -8.77
CA PHE A 145 -13.24 11.42 -9.30
C PHE A 145 -14.19 10.46 -10.01
N ILE A 146 -15.35 10.14 -9.42
CA ILE A 146 -16.35 9.27 -10.04
C ILE A 146 -16.85 9.86 -11.37
N LEU A 147 -17.15 11.17 -11.39
CA LEU A 147 -17.60 11.86 -12.59
C LEU A 147 -16.52 11.85 -13.67
N TYR A 148 -15.28 12.21 -13.32
CA TYR A 148 -14.14 12.21 -14.22
C TYR A 148 -13.88 10.81 -14.78
N ASN A 149 -13.82 9.80 -13.92
CA ASN A 149 -13.66 8.40 -14.30
C ASN A 149 -14.72 7.95 -15.30
N ASN A 150 -16.00 8.23 -15.01
CA ASN A 150 -17.10 7.79 -15.87
C ASN A 150 -17.10 8.51 -17.23
N LEU A 151 -16.56 9.72 -17.32
CA LEU A 151 -16.44 10.48 -18.56
C LEU A 151 -15.25 10.00 -19.41
N HIS A 152 -14.14 9.66 -18.75
CA HIS A 152 -12.84 9.48 -19.41
C HIS A 152 -12.34 8.04 -19.48
N SER A 153 -12.97 7.10 -18.76
CA SER A 153 -12.53 5.70 -18.74
C SER A 153 -12.56 5.09 -20.15
N PRO A 154 -11.50 4.36 -20.56
CA PRO A 154 -11.49 3.67 -21.85
C PRO A 154 -12.70 2.75 -21.97
N GLY A 155 -13.57 2.98 -22.96
CA GLY A 155 -14.71 2.11 -23.26
C GLY A 155 -15.73 1.91 -22.13
N ALA A 156 -15.81 2.81 -21.14
CA ALA A 156 -16.69 2.66 -19.97
C ALA A 156 -16.49 1.35 -19.19
N LEU A 157 -15.27 0.81 -19.17
CA LEU A 157 -14.97 -0.55 -18.66
C LEU A 157 -15.27 -0.72 -17.16
N VAL A 158 -15.12 0.34 -16.35
CA VAL A 158 -15.47 0.34 -14.92
C VAL A 158 -16.27 1.60 -14.60
N LYS A 159 -17.59 1.48 -14.61
CA LYS A 159 -18.51 2.55 -14.24
C LYS A 159 -18.75 2.51 -12.73
N ILE A 160 -18.46 3.62 -12.05
CA ILE A 160 -18.69 3.75 -10.61
C ILE A 160 -19.98 4.55 -10.40
N PRO A 161 -20.96 4.04 -9.62
CA PRO A 161 -22.15 4.81 -9.27
C PRO A 161 -21.77 6.08 -8.48
N PRO A 162 -22.44 7.23 -8.72
CA PRO A 162 -22.32 8.41 -7.86
C PRO A 162 -22.54 8.08 -6.37
N LEU A 163 -21.97 8.90 -5.49
CA LEU A 163 -22.27 8.81 -4.06
C LEU A 163 -23.60 9.51 -3.78
N ASP A 164 -24.39 8.97 -2.86
CA ASP A 164 -25.61 9.61 -2.40
C ASP A 164 -25.27 10.83 -1.56
N ASP A 165 -25.64 12.04 -1.95
CA ASP A 165 -25.32 13.23 -1.14
C ASP A 165 -26.14 13.28 0.15
N ASN A 166 -25.64 12.64 1.19
CA ASN A 166 -26.23 12.63 2.52
C ASN A 166 -25.15 12.76 3.61
N LYS A 167 -25.58 13.18 4.79
CA LYS A 167 -24.69 13.42 5.94
C LYS A 167 -23.89 12.17 6.34
N SER A 168 -24.46 10.97 6.17
CA SER A 168 -23.83 9.73 6.61
C SER A 168 -22.58 9.40 5.79
N ILE A 169 -22.69 9.44 4.45
CA ILE A 169 -21.54 9.18 3.59
C ILE A 169 -20.54 10.34 3.59
N ARG A 170 -21.01 11.59 3.77
CA ARG A 170 -20.09 12.73 3.99
C ARG A 170 -19.23 12.48 5.24
N ASN A 171 -19.86 12.10 6.35
CA ASN A 171 -19.13 11.76 7.58
C ASN A 171 -18.20 10.55 7.42
N GLU A 172 -18.60 9.54 6.64
CA GLU A 172 -17.75 8.39 6.34
C GLU A 172 -16.44 8.77 5.62
N LEU A 173 -16.50 9.82 4.79
CA LEU A 173 -15.40 10.31 3.96
C LEU A 173 -14.66 11.51 4.58
N ILE A 174 -14.90 11.77 5.86
CA ILE A 174 -14.11 12.69 6.69
C ILE A 174 -13.04 11.88 7.41
N PHE A 175 -11.77 12.21 7.17
CA PHE A 175 -10.63 11.50 7.74
C PHE A 175 -9.88 12.32 8.79
N HIS A 176 -9.57 11.72 9.94
CA HIS A 176 -8.86 12.36 11.04
C HIS A 176 -7.36 12.03 10.99
N SER A 177 -6.61 12.80 10.20
CA SER A 177 -5.21 12.49 9.94
C SER A 177 -4.30 12.59 11.18
N ASN A 178 -4.72 13.34 12.21
CA ASN A 178 -3.99 13.44 13.48
C ASN A 178 -3.91 12.10 14.24
N GLU A 179 -4.78 11.14 13.94
CA GLU A 179 -4.75 9.80 14.53
C GLU A 179 -3.60 8.95 13.96
N VAL A 180 -3.11 9.30 12.77
CA VAL A 180 -2.04 8.58 12.07
C VAL A 180 -0.69 9.18 12.45
N ARG A 181 -0.17 8.76 13.61
CA ARG A 181 1.06 9.31 14.22
C ARG A 181 2.32 8.47 14.05
N THR A 182 2.20 7.21 13.61
CA THR A 182 3.35 6.30 13.42
C THR A 182 3.23 5.50 12.12
N LEU A 183 4.37 4.97 11.64
CA LEU A 183 4.37 4.02 10.52
C LEU A 183 3.59 2.73 10.86
N GLY A 184 3.56 2.34 12.14
CA GLY A 184 2.74 1.22 12.62
C GLY A 184 1.25 1.44 12.35
N ILE A 185 0.72 2.65 12.60
CA ILE A 185 -0.68 2.99 12.29
C ILE A 185 -0.92 3.04 10.78
N ILE A 186 0.00 3.61 9.99
CA ILE A 186 -0.12 3.55 8.52
C ILE A 186 -0.20 2.10 8.06
N THR A 187 0.62 1.21 8.63
CA THR A 187 0.59 -0.23 8.33
C THR A 187 -0.79 -0.83 8.55
N THR A 188 -1.48 -0.51 9.65
CA THR A 188 -2.83 -1.04 9.89
C THR A 188 -3.85 -0.55 8.87
N HIS A 189 -3.68 0.65 8.30
CA HIS A 189 -4.53 1.15 7.21
C HIS A 189 -4.38 0.31 5.93
N TYR A 190 -3.14 -0.10 5.61
CA TYR A 190 -2.86 -0.99 4.49
C TYR A 190 -3.36 -2.42 4.77
N ASP A 191 -3.14 -2.95 5.98
CA ASP A 191 -3.60 -4.28 6.37
C ASP A 191 -5.12 -4.40 6.26
N ALA A 192 -5.86 -3.45 6.85
CA ALA A 192 -7.31 -3.39 6.73
C ALA A 192 -7.79 -3.40 5.28
N THR A 193 -7.12 -2.63 4.42
CA THR A 193 -7.44 -2.56 2.99
C THR A 193 -7.19 -3.90 2.28
N ILE A 194 -6.08 -4.57 2.58
CA ILE A 194 -5.74 -5.89 2.02
C ILE A 194 -6.82 -6.92 2.40
N PHE A 195 -7.20 -6.98 3.68
CA PHE A 195 -8.23 -7.91 4.15
C PHE A 195 -9.58 -7.64 3.50
N ASP A 196 -9.99 -6.38 3.39
CA ASP A 196 -11.25 -6.04 2.73
C ASP A 196 -11.27 -6.43 1.25
N LEU A 197 -10.16 -6.25 0.54
CA LEU A 197 -10.04 -6.70 -0.85
C LEU A 197 -10.10 -8.24 -0.96
N PHE A 198 -9.50 -8.97 -0.02
CA PHE A 198 -9.71 -10.43 0.07
C PHE A 198 -11.17 -10.79 0.34
N LEU A 199 -11.88 -10.07 1.22
CA LEU A 199 -13.30 -10.31 1.46
C LEU A 199 -14.17 -10.04 0.22
N HIS A 200 -13.80 -9.05 -0.61
CA HIS A 200 -14.48 -8.81 -1.89
C HIS A 200 -14.26 -9.96 -2.89
N ILE A 201 -13.07 -10.56 -2.92
CA ILE A 201 -12.83 -11.77 -3.71
C ILE A 201 -13.62 -12.95 -3.14
N HIS A 202 -13.58 -13.16 -1.82
CA HIS A 202 -14.28 -14.26 -1.15
C HIS A 202 -15.80 -14.21 -1.37
N SER A 203 -16.38 -13.01 -1.37
CA SER A 203 -17.80 -12.77 -1.64
C SER A 203 -18.16 -12.73 -3.12
N ASN A 204 -17.22 -13.06 -4.02
CA ASN A 204 -17.39 -13.04 -5.48
C ASN A 204 -17.85 -11.69 -6.05
N LYS A 205 -17.55 -10.57 -5.36
CA LYS A 205 -17.82 -9.22 -5.89
C LYS A 205 -16.82 -8.83 -6.98
N VAL A 206 -15.60 -9.33 -6.87
CA VAL A 206 -14.52 -9.23 -7.87
C VAL A 206 -13.76 -10.55 -7.89
N SER A 207 -13.04 -10.84 -8.97
CA SER A 207 -12.13 -11.99 -9.02
C SER A 207 -10.70 -11.59 -8.65
N ALA A 208 -9.88 -12.57 -8.29
CA ALA A 208 -8.44 -12.35 -8.10
C ALA A 208 -7.76 -11.78 -9.35
N ASN A 209 -8.22 -12.13 -10.56
CA ASN A 209 -7.69 -11.59 -11.82
C ASN A 209 -7.90 -10.09 -11.96
N ASP A 210 -8.93 -9.54 -11.32
CA ASP A 210 -9.32 -8.14 -11.47
C ASP A 210 -8.47 -7.21 -10.61
N ILE A 211 -7.90 -7.69 -9.49
CA ILE A 211 -7.26 -6.82 -8.49
C ILE A 211 -5.93 -7.34 -7.90
N TYR A 212 -5.31 -8.36 -8.49
CA TYR A 212 -4.06 -8.89 -7.94
C TYR A 212 -2.89 -7.88 -7.98
N LEU A 213 -2.83 -6.97 -8.96
CA LEU A 213 -1.76 -5.97 -9.03
C LEU A 213 -1.78 -5.00 -7.82
N PRO A 214 -2.91 -4.33 -7.50
CA PRO A 214 -2.97 -3.50 -6.30
C PRO A 214 -2.77 -4.33 -5.03
N LEU A 215 -3.30 -5.55 -4.93
CA LEU A 215 -3.07 -6.41 -3.76
C LEU A 215 -1.57 -6.70 -3.53
N LEU A 216 -0.85 -7.10 -4.58
CA LEU A 216 0.60 -7.34 -4.49
C LEU A 216 1.36 -6.07 -4.08
N PHE A 217 0.98 -4.90 -4.61
CA PHE A 217 1.57 -3.64 -4.20
C PHE A 217 1.30 -3.32 -2.72
N LEU A 218 0.03 -3.41 -2.28
CA LEU A 218 -0.36 -3.10 -0.91
C LEU A 218 0.38 -4.01 0.09
N ILE A 219 0.47 -5.31 -0.19
CA ILE A 219 1.20 -6.29 0.63
C ILE A 219 2.69 -5.93 0.67
N ARG A 220 3.31 -5.70 -0.49
CA ARG A 220 4.73 -5.32 -0.58
C ARG A 220 5.01 -4.03 0.18
N HIS A 221 4.11 -3.06 0.12
CA HIS A 221 4.23 -1.79 0.85
C HIS A 221 4.06 -1.98 2.35
N SER A 222 3.08 -2.78 2.79
CA SER A 222 2.89 -3.09 4.20
C SER A 222 4.12 -3.80 4.80
N VAL A 223 4.74 -4.73 4.06
CA VAL A 223 6.00 -5.36 4.49
C VAL A 223 7.13 -4.32 4.66
N GLU A 224 7.27 -3.37 3.73
CA GLU A 224 8.24 -2.27 3.89
C GLU A 224 7.96 -1.47 5.17
N LEU A 225 6.70 -1.07 5.40
CA LEU A 225 6.32 -0.27 6.55
C LEU A 225 6.55 -1.02 7.87
N LYS A 226 6.24 -2.32 7.93
CA LYS A 226 6.50 -3.14 9.12
C LYS A 226 7.98 -3.22 9.47
N ILE A 227 8.83 -3.48 8.47
CA ILE A 227 10.29 -3.51 8.70
C ILE A 227 10.79 -2.13 9.13
N LYS A 228 10.32 -1.05 8.49
CA LYS A 228 10.70 0.32 8.88
C LYS A 228 10.26 0.67 10.29
N PHE A 229 9.04 0.29 10.67
CA PHE A 229 8.51 0.51 12.01
C PHE A 229 9.30 -0.30 13.05
N ALA A 230 9.59 -1.57 12.77
CA ALA A 230 10.45 -2.38 13.63
C ALA A 230 11.85 -1.77 13.78
N LEU A 231 12.45 -1.24 12.71
CA LEU A 231 13.72 -0.50 12.79
C LEU A 231 13.61 0.79 13.61
N MET A 232 12.48 1.50 13.55
CA MET A 232 12.23 2.66 14.43
C MET A 232 12.19 2.24 15.90
N ASN A 233 11.59 1.09 16.21
CA ASN A 233 11.51 0.52 17.56
C ASN A 233 12.85 -0.06 18.07
N ILE A 234 13.93 0.00 17.28
CA ILE A 234 15.30 -0.22 17.80
C ILE A 234 15.84 1.07 18.43
N GLY A 235 15.32 2.24 18.04
CA GLY A 235 15.71 3.54 18.60
C GLY A 235 17.13 3.97 18.20
N ASN A 236 17.83 4.66 19.11
CA ASN A 236 19.20 5.13 18.92
C ASN A 236 20.25 4.01 18.84
N GLU A 237 19.90 2.76 19.14
CA GLU A 237 20.77 1.60 18.87
C GLU A 237 20.91 1.34 17.36
N LEU A 238 20.02 1.89 16.53
CA LEU A 238 20.17 1.89 15.09
C LEU A 238 21.14 2.99 14.64
N SER A 239 22.34 2.58 14.20
CA SER A 239 23.41 3.51 13.82
C SER A 239 23.10 4.43 12.64
N ASP A 240 22.34 3.97 11.65
CA ASP A 240 21.93 4.77 10.48
C ASP A 240 20.40 4.86 10.38
N LYS A 241 19.83 5.90 10.99
CA LYS A 241 18.38 6.18 10.90
C LYS A 241 17.93 6.59 9.50
N SER A 242 18.84 7.00 8.60
CA SER A 242 18.47 7.41 7.23
C SER A 242 17.95 6.24 6.38
N VAL A 243 18.26 5.00 6.76
CA VAL A 243 17.73 3.81 6.11
C VAL A 243 16.20 3.73 6.21
N ILE A 244 15.62 4.23 7.30
CA ILE A 244 14.17 4.22 7.53
C ILE A 244 13.47 5.19 6.56
N THR A 245 14.03 6.39 6.36
CA THR A 245 13.40 7.42 5.54
C THR A 245 13.66 7.22 4.04
N SER A 246 14.89 6.85 3.66
CA SER A 246 15.33 6.88 2.26
C SER A 246 15.35 5.52 1.54
N CYS A 247 15.34 4.41 2.28
CA CYS A 247 15.47 3.09 1.68
C CYS A 247 14.10 2.48 1.37
N HIS A 248 13.93 1.97 0.14
CA HIS A 248 12.75 1.22 -0.29
C HIS A 248 13.11 -0.20 -0.73
N SER A 249 14.34 -0.64 -0.52
CA SER A 249 14.75 -2.01 -0.87
C SER A 249 14.45 -2.92 0.30
N LEU A 250 13.50 -3.85 0.12
CA LEU A 250 13.18 -4.84 1.16
C LEU A 250 14.41 -5.64 1.58
N ASN A 251 15.30 -6.01 0.64
CA ASN A 251 16.55 -6.71 0.97
C ASN A 251 17.46 -5.87 1.87
N LYS A 252 17.63 -4.57 1.57
CA LYS A 252 18.48 -3.69 2.41
C LYS A 252 17.87 -3.49 3.79
N LEU A 253 16.57 -3.19 3.85
CA LEU A 253 15.85 -3.01 5.11
C LEU A 253 15.90 -4.29 5.97
N TRP A 254 15.66 -5.45 5.36
CA TRP A 254 15.72 -6.75 6.02
C TRP A 254 17.11 -7.08 6.56
N ASN A 255 18.17 -6.81 5.79
CA ASN A 255 19.53 -7.06 6.24
C ASN A 255 19.91 -6.20 7.45
N VAL A 256 19.49 -4.93 7.47
CA VAL A 256 19.70 -4.07 8.64
C VAL A 256 18.91 -4.62 9.82
N PHE A 257 17.62 -4.90 9.65
CA PHE A 257 16.77 -5.45 10.70
C PHE A 257 17.32 -6.75 11.30
N THR A 258 17.64 -7.73 10.46
CA THR A 258 18.16 -9.03 10.91
C THR A 258 19.54 -8.95 11.56
N SER A 259 20.37 -7.96 11.21
CA SER A 259 21.66 -7.74 11.90
C SER A 259 21.49 -7.38 13.38
N HIS A 260 20.37 -6.77 13.77
CA HIS A 260 20.03 -6.47 15.16
C HIS A 260 19.28 -7.62 15.82
N ILE A 261 18.34 -8.24 15.10
CA ILE A 261 17.42 -9.23 15.68
C ILE A 261 18.03 -10.63 15.81
N MET A 262 18.85 -11.07 14.85
CA MET A 262 19.41 -12.43 14.88
C MET A 262 20.32 -12.69 16.09
N PRO A 263 21.22 -11.77 16.50
CA PRO A 263 21.98 -11.92 17.74
C PRO A 263 21.08 -12.06 18.97
N ALA A 264 20.00 -11.26 19.07
CA ALA A 264 19.05 -11.34 20.17
C ALA A 264 18.34 -12.71 20.21
N ILE A 265 17.85 -13.20 19.06
CA ILE A 265 17.25 -14.54 18.96
C ILE A 265 18.25 -15.65 19.36
N GLN A 266 19.52 -15.50 18.98
CA GLN A 266 20.55 -16.48 19.31
C GLN A 266 20.84 -16.54 20.82
N ASN A 267 20.67 -15.42 21.54
CA ASN A 267 20.86 -15.31 22.98
C ASN A 267 19.67 -15.83 23.81
N ILE A 268 18.54 -16.17 23.19
CA ILE A 268 17.41 -16.79 23.89
C ILE A 268 17.86 -18.11 24.51
N THR A 269 17.66 -18.24 25.82
CA THR A 269 18.03 -19.43 26.61
C THR A 269 16.96 -20.52 26.55
N ASP A 270 15.70 -20.13 26.44
CA ASP A 270 14.58 -21.06 26.25
C ASP A 270 14.59 -21.62 24.81
N GLN A 271 14.76 -22.93 24.67
CA GLN A 271 14.92 -23.56 23.36
C GLN A 271 13.63 -23.58 22.55
N GLU A 272 12.46 -23.62 23.18
CA GLU A 272 11.16 -23.61 22.51
C GLU A 272 10.90 -22.22 21.89
N LEU A 273 11.03 -21.17 22.70
CA LEU A 273 10.90 -19.78 22.27
C LEU A 273 11.92 -19.43 21.18
N LYS A 274 13.17 -19.91 21.32
CA LYS A 274 14.22 -19.72 20.31
C LYS A 274 13.84 -20.36 18.98
N ASN A 275 13.39 -21.61 19.00
CA ASN A 275 12.99 -22.32 17.79
C ASN A 275 11.78 -21.66 17.13
N GLU A 276 10.80 -21.22 17.92
CA GLU A 276 9.64 -20.47 17.41
C GLU A 276 10.06 -19.15 16.76
N SER A 277 10.91 -18.37 17.43
CA SER A 277 11.43 -17.09 16.94
C SER A 277 12.19 -17.25 15.62
N LEU A 278 13.04 -18.29 15.52
CA LEU A 278 13.73 -18.63 14.26
C LEU A 278 12.74 -19.03 13.16
N GLY A 279 11.77 -19.89 13.47
CA GLY A 279 10.75 -20.31 12.51
C GLY A 279 9.96 -19.14 11.94
N LYS A 280 9.54 -18.21 12.80
CA LYS A 280 8.85 -16.97 12.43
C LYS A 280 9.75 -16.03 11.60
N CYS A 281 11.03 -15.89 11.97
CA CYS A 281 12.01 -15.13 11.20
C CYS A 281 12.16 -15.67 9.77
N PHE A 282 12.29 -17.00 9.61
CA PHE A 282 12.40 -17.63 8.29
C PHE A 282 11.14 -17.45 7.43
N GLN A 283 9.95 -17.45 8.04
CA GLN A 283 8.70 -17.16 7.32
C GLN A 283 8.69 -15.72 6.79
N ALA A 284 9.11 -14.75 7.60
CA ALA A 284 9.24 -13.36 7.19
C ALA A 284 10.32 -13.14 6.12
N GLU A 285 11.45 -13.85 6.22
CA GLU A 285 12.48 -13.86 5.18
C GLU A 285 11.93 -14.38 3.85
N SER A 286 11.20 -15.50 3.87
CA SER A 286 10.60 -16.10 2.67
C SER A 286 9.64 -15.14 1.98
N LEU A 287 8.78 -14.45 2.74
CA LEU A 287 7.89 -13.42 2.21
C LEU A 287 8.68 -12.29 1.54
N LYS A 288 9.71 -11.79 2.22
CA LYS A 288 10.55 -10.71 1.72
C LYS A 288 11.26 -11.11 0.42
N GLU A 289 11.77 -12.33 0.31
CA GLU A 289 12.39 -12.83 -0.93
C GLU A 289 11.41 -12.85 -2.08
N LEU A 290 10.22 -13.39 -1.83
CA LEU A 290 9.16 -13.43 -2.83
C LEU A 290 8.80 -12.02 -3.31
N MET A 291 8.57 -11.07 -2.39
CA MET A 291 8.27 -9.68 -2.75
C MET A 291 9.41 -9.00 -3.50
N ALA A 292 10.66 -9.21 -3.08
CA ALA A 292 11.83 -8.63 -3.74
C ALA A 292 12.02 -9.16 -5.17
N VAL A 293 11.69 -10.44 -5.42
CA VAL A 293 11.75 -11.03 -6.75
C VAL A 293 10.64 -10.50 -7.65
N LEU A 294 9.39 -10.49 -7.14
CA LEU A 294 8.25 -10.07 -7.95
C LEU A 294 8.27 -8.57 -8.27
N ASP A 295 8.82 -7.76 -7.38
CA ASP A 295 8.91 -6.31 -7.57
C ASP A 295 10.34 -5.79 -7.37
N ALA A 296 11.24 -6.30 -8.20
CA ALA A 296 12.68 -5.99 -8.18
C ALA A 296 13.03 -4.48 -8.24
N ASN A 297 12.07 -3.60 -8.54
CA ASN A 297 12.25 -2.14 -8.56
C ASN A 297 11.17 -1.35 -7.78
N SER A 298 10.32 -2.01 -6.99
CA SER A 298 9.20 -1.39 -6.27
C SER A 298 8.23 -0.59 -7.19
N PHE A 299 8.03 -1.05 -8.42
CA PHE A 299 7.40 -0.31 -9.51
C PHE A 299 6.50 -1.18 -10.39
N CYS A 300 6.83 -2.45 -10.54
CA CYS A 300 6.22 -3.33 -11.53
C CYS A 300 4.77 -3.68 -11.21
N PHE A 301 4.35 -3.58 -9.96
CA PHE A 301 2.94 -3.77 -9.57
C PHE A 301 2.06 -2.54 -9.83
N ARG A 302 2.68 -1.36 -10.00
CA ARG A 302 1.99 -0.08 -10.14
C ARG A 302 1.90 0.39 -11.58
N PHE A 303 2.89 0.04 -12.39
CA PHE A 303 3.00 0.55 -13.76
C PHE A 303 3.37 -0.57 -14.76
N PRO A 304 2.87 -0.48 -16.00
CA PRO A 304 3.17 -1.46 -17.05
C PRO A 304 4.59 -1.34 -17.61
N VAL A 305 5.34 -0.32 -17.20
CA VAL A 305 6.72 -0.04 -17.61
C VAL A 305 7.63 0.09 -16.40
N ASP A 306 8.94 -0.03 -16.58
CA ASP A 306 9.96 0.24 -15.58
C ASP A 306 10.33 1.75 -15.54
N ARG A 307 11.26 2.12 -14.64
CA ARG A 307 11.78 3.50 -14.53
C ARG A 307 12.60 3.97 -15.74
N LYS A 308 12.85 3.09 -16.72
CA LYS A 308 13.51 3.43 -17.98
C LYS A 308 12.50 3.55 -19.13
N GLY A 309 11.22 3.26 -18.88
CA GLY A 309 10.15 3.23 -19.87
C GLY A 309 10.04 1.93 -20.65
N HIS A 310 10.78 0.88 -20.28
CA HIS A 310 10.63 -0.45 -20.90
C HIS A 310 9.47 -1.19 -20.29
N LEU A 311 8.83 -2.10 -21.04
CA LEU A 311 7.77 -2.94 -20.49
C LEU A 311 8.22 -3.69 -19.23
N SER A 312 7.33 -3.75 -18.24
CA SER A 312 7.53 -4.47 -16.99
C SER A 312 7.95 -5.91 -17.25
N SER A 313 8.94 -6.37 -16.49
CA SER A 313 9.42 -7.76 -16.51
C SER A 313 8.55 -8.70 -15.71
N PHE A 314 7.59 -8.16 -14.94
CA PHE A 314 6.71 -8.94 -14.09
C PHE A 314 5.89 -9.95 -14.90
N LYS A 315 5.87 -11.19 -14.41
CA LYS A 315 5.09 -12.30 -14.96
C LYS A 315 4.43 -13.03 -13.81
N PRO A 316 3.10 -12.95 -13.66
CA PRO A 316 2.42 -13.66 -12.58
C PRO A 316 2.48 -15.18 -12.81
N THR A 317 2.47 -15.93 -11.72
CA THR A 317 2.15 -17.37 -11.71
C THR A 317 0.70 -17.56 -11.27
N LYS A 318 0.13 -18.73 -11.55
CA LYS A 318 -1.28 -19.04 -11.22
C LYS A 318 -1.59 -18.86 -9.72
N HIS A 319 -0.65 -19.24 -8.86
CA HIS A 319 -0.81 -19.30 -7.41
C HIS A 319 -0.17 -18.12 -6.68
N ILE A 320 0.24 -17.06 -7.40
CA ILE A 320 1.07 -16.00 -6.80
C ILE A 320 0.39 -15.30 -5.62
N LEU A 321 -0.90 -15.02 -5.70
CA LEU A 321 -1.61 -14.38 -4.59
C LEU A 321 -1.82 -15.32 -3.40
N GLU A 322 -1.99 -16.63 -3.64
CA GLU A 322 -2.11 -17.62 -2.58
C GLU A 322 -0.80 -17.73 -1.79
N GLU A 323 0.32 -17.89 -2.51
CA GLU A 323 1.67 -17.94 -1.95
C GLU A 323 1.97 -16.68 -1.13
N VAL A 324 1.68 -15.51 -1.71
CA VAL A 324 1.91 -14.22 -1.06
C VAL A 324 1.02 -14.04 0.17
N LYS A 325 -0.29 -14.33 0.08
CA LYS A 325 -1.21 -14.26 1.22
C LYS A 325 -0.72 -15.14 2.38
N ASP A 326 -0.39 -16.40 2.09
CA ASP A 326 -0.04 -17.36 3.13
C ASP A 326 1.26 -16.97 3.84
N LEU A 327 2.26 -16.52 3.09
CA LEU A 327 3.50 -15.99 3.66
C LEU A 327 3.26 -14.70 4.44
N TYR A 328 2.41 -13.81 3.92
CA TYR A 328 2.03 -12.56 4.57
C TYR A 328 1.45 -12.79 5.97
N LEU A 329 0.45 -13.68 6.06
CA LEU A 329 -0.23 -14.00 7.32
C LEU A 329 0.69 -14.70 8.33
N LYS A 330 1.62 -15.55 7.84
CA LYS A 330 2.60 -16.25 8.69
C LYS A 330 3.67 -15.29 9.24
N ALA A 331 4.18 -14.40 8.40
CA ALA A 331 5.23 -13.45 8.73
C ALA A 331 4.76 -12.31 9.64
N ASP A 332 3.46 -12.00 9.62
CA ASP A 332 2.89 -10.81 10.25
C ASP A 332 3.29 -10.63 11.72
N SER A 333 3.06 -11.66 12.54
CA SER A 333 3.39 -11.59 13.98
C SER A 333 4.86 -11.28 14.25
N PHE A 334 5.76 -11.80 13.40
CA PHE A 334 7.19 -11.52 13.53
C PHE A 334 7.51 -10.07 13.16
N LEU A 335 7.00 -9.64 12.01
CA LEU A 335 7.26 -8.30 11.48
C LEU A 335 6.71 -7.19 12.38
N CYS A 336 5.62 -7.46 13.12
CA CYS A 336 4.99 -6.50 14.01
C CYS A 336 5.57 -6.50 15.43
N PHE A 337 5.95 -7.65 15.98
CA PHE A 337 6.20 -7.78 17.43
C PHE A 337 7.58 -8.31 17.80
N ALA A 338 8.46 -8.67 16.84
CA ALA A 338 9.75 -9.27 17.19
C ALA A 338 10.62 -8.37 18.07
N VAL A 339 10.62 -7.06 17.83
CA VAL A 339 11.40 -6.10 18.64
C VAL A 339 10.89 -6.08 20.07
N ASP A 340 9.59 -5.85 20.25
CA ASP A 340 8.94 -5.73 21.56
C ASP A 340 9.12 -7.02 22.37
N VAL A 341 8.85 -8.19 21.77
CA VAL A 341 8.99 -9.50 22.43
C VAL A 341 10.43 -9.78 22.85
N LEU A 342 11.43 -9.45 22.00
CA LEU A 342 12.83 -9.67 22.34
C LEU A 342 13.34 -8.68 23.39
N PHE A 343 12.84 -7.45 23.38
CA PHE A 343 13.14 -6.45 24.39
C PHE A 343 12.55 -6.83 25.75
N GLU A 344 11.25 -7.13 25.82
CA GLU A 344 10.56 -7.59 27.03
C GLU A 344 11.18 -8.86 27.61
N GLY A 345 11.64 -9.77 26.74
CA GLY A 345 12.37 -10.97 27.12
C GLY A 345 13.80 -10.73 27.63
N GLY A 346 14.31 -9.49 27.55
CA GLY A 346 15.66 -9.13 27.96
C GLY A 346 16.77 -9.61 27.01
N TYR A 347 16.43 -9.91 25.75
CA TYR A 347 17.35 -10.43 24.75
C TYR A 347 17.84 -9.38 23.75
N LEU A 348 17.11 -8.27 23.62
CA LEU A 348 17.43 -7.15 22.74
C LEU A 348 17.54 -5.87 23.55
N THR A 349 18.59 -5.09 23.28
CA THR A 349 18.69 -3.71 23.76
C THR A 349 18.10 -2.77 22.71
N ILE A 350 17.31 -1.80 23.15
CA ILE A 350 16.76 -0.72 22.33
C ILE A 350 17.22 0.64 22.87
N GLY A 351 17.10 1.68 22.06
CA GLY A 351 17.53 3.02 22.45
C GLY A 351 16.63 3.67 23.50
N ASP A 352 17.25 4.40 24.45
CA ASP A 352 16.54 5.13 25.50
C ASP A 352 15.53 6.17 24.97
N ASP A 353 15.66 6.59 23.71
CA ASP A 353 14.77 7.53 23.03
C ASP A 353 13.35 7.00 22.79
N ILE A 354 13.14 5.69 22.89
CA ILE A 354 11.86 5.03 22.60
C ILE A 354 11.38 4.12 23.74
N ILE A 355 12.16 3.93 24.81
CA ILE A 355 11.78 3.08 25.94
C ILE A 355 10.45 3.53 26.55
N HIS A 356 10.23 4.85 26.64
CA HIS A 356 8.98 5.41 27.15
C HIS A 356 7.78 5.10 26.26
N ASP A 357 7.97 5.02 24.94
CA ASP A 357 6.90 4.77 23.97
C ASP A 357 6.47 3.28 23.92
N LEU A 358 7.33 2.36 24.39
CA LEU A 358 7.04 0.92 24.45
C LEU A 358 6.57 0.43 25.83
N MET A 359 6.72 1.26 26.87
CA MET A 359 6.31 0.94 28.25
C MET A 359 4.95 1.54 28.64
N GLU A 360 4.34 2.37 27.79
CA GLU A 360 2.96 2.89 27.90
C GLU A 360 1.99 2.07 27.05
#